data_AF-A0A7X7WEV8-F1
#
_entry.id   AF-A0A7X7WEV8-F1
#
_cell.length_a   1.000
_cell.length_b   1.000
_cell.length_c   1.000
_cell.angle_alpha   90.00
_cell.angle_beta   90.00
_cell.angle_gamma   90.00
#
_symmetry.space_group_name_H-M   'P 1'
#
loop_
_entity.id
_entity.type
_entity.pdbx_description
1 polymer ?
#
loop_
_entity_poly.entity_id
_entity_poly.type
_entity_poly.pdbx_seq_one_letter_code
_entity_poly.pdbx_strand_id
1 'polypeptide(L)'
;MEYGKLRIFYSTAIDSFDPMQSDRFDLMFYHKNIYATLVSNFRLSKIEPMVAESWQVSEDGKEWIFKIREGLKFTNGESITAKVVYESFKRFVWLTRNNKTRFQESLYNIEKWENYKHNPDFIKLDNNKIVFKFSKRPYNLFETISQPMFSIVHSSCYDENGNWKDKNCYIGSGQYEIVERNENRLLLRNRHIYPEVNNSPEYLEIVYISEYGNNYLSAIIDNKADFTIAQSFEFEYEIREKLKQKKFIITSRPKLNMRFIELNYRKAPFNNKELRQTVRDFLLYEMYKEKDYEIDPSFIPKGGIGYLKFGIKKPEIKKKYEIDDKVQFLKLKTGLNLTKKVYSIMSKILAKLNIKSEDIVMDKMGIFLNRRKNGEFDVMALTSGILIVDPWADLRLMFMSDVGARIPDPSGRIHLLVEKADKTTNPENRRKIAEEINRIIYDEAAVITYIHTSMDYVHRDFIDLSEVNLFSDPIEFRCISVNK
;
A
#
# COMPACT_ATOMS: atom_id res chain seq x y z
N MET A 1 12.14 -30.67 7.81
CA MET A 1 11.09 -29.98 7.05
C MET A 1 10.22 -31.04 6.40
N GLU A 2 8.91 -30.91 6.41
CA GLU A 2 8.09 -31.63 5.42
C GLU A 2 8.40 -31.00 4.06
N TYR A 3 8.77 -31.84 3.08
CA TYR A 3 9.25 -31.38 1.79
C TYR A 3 8.19 -30.52 1.08
N GLY A 4 8.59 -29.33 0.61
CA GLY A 4 7.71 -28.42 -0.14
C GLY A 4 6.81 -27.50 0.69
N LYS A 5 6.78 -27.61 2.02
CA LYS A 5 5.99 -26.72 2.91
C LYS A 5 6.79 -25.50 3.37
N LEU A 6 6.34 -24.32 3.00
CA LEU A 6 6.86 -23.03 3.50
C LEU A 6 5.99 -22.52 4.65
N ARG A 7 6.60 -22.26 5.82
CA ARG A 7 5.90 -21.73 7.00
C ARG A 7 6.01 -20.20 7.04
N ILE A 8 4.88 -19.53 7.05
CA ILE A 8 4.77 -18.07 7.02
C ILE A 8 4.11 -17.60 8.30
N PHE A 9 4.70 -16.62 8.99
CA PHE A 9 3.95 -15.86 9.98
C PHE A 9 3.22 -14.72 9.26
N TYR A 10 1.94 -14.51 9.57
CA TYR A 10 1.26 -13.27 9.20
C TYR A 10 0.32 -12.80 10.32
N SER A 11 0.40 -11.53 10.71
CA SER A 11 -0.26 -11.01 11.91
C SER A 11 -1.78 -10.89 11.82
N THR A 12 -2.34 -11.02 10.62
CA THR A 12 -3.74 -10.65 10.34
C THR A 12 -4.39 -11.74 9.53
N ALA A 13 -5.25 -12.54 10.17
CA ALA A 13 -6.05 -13.55 9.50
C ALA A 13 -6.93 -12.92 8.41
N ILE A 14 -7.11 -13.61 7.29
CA ILE A 14 -8.02 -13.16 6.22
C ILE A 14 -9.46 -13.06 6.76
N ASP A 15 -10.08 -11.88 6.62
CA ASP A 15 -11.43 -11.59 7.16
C ASP A 15 -12.53 -11.39 6.09
N SER A 16 -12.12 -11.32 4.82
CA SER A 16 -12.96 -11.18 3.62
C SER A 16 -12.27 -11.79 2.40
N PHE A 17 -13.05 -12.37 1.49
CA PHE A 17 -12.61 -12.90 0.19
C PHE A 17 -13.00 -12.01 -1.01
N ASP A 18 -13.67 -10.86 -0.82
CA ASP A 18 -13.97 -9.96 -1.94
C ASP A 18 -12.68 -9.24 -2.40
N PRO A 19 -12.19 -9.47 -3.63
CA PRO A 19 -10.97 -8.82 -4.08
C PRO A 19 -11.09 -7.30 -4.21
N MET A 20 -12.31 -6.73 -4.22
CA MET A 20 -12.51 -5.28 -4.16
C MET A 20 -12.05 -4.63 -2.84
N GLN A 21 -11.81 -5.41 -1.78
CA GLN A 21 -11.23 -4.92 -0.51
C GLN A 21 -9.70 -4.95 -0.50
N SER A 22 -9.06 -5.12 -1.67
CA SER A 22 -7.60 -5.18 -1.82
C SER A 22 -6.93 -3.79 -1.86
N ASP A 23 -7.54 -2.74 -1.29
CA ASP A 23 -6.80 -1.56 -0.79
C ASP A 23 -6.14 -1.84 0.56
N ARG A 24 -6.63 -2.86 1.27
CA ARG A 24 -6.02 -3.42 2.49
C ARG A 24 -4.84 -4.30 2.12
N PHE A 25 -3.63 -3.86 2.45
CA PHE A 25 -2.39 -4.63 2.25
C PHE A 25 -2.46 -6.05 2.83
N ASP A 26 -3.12 -6.20 3.98
CA ASP A 26 -3.36 -7.49 4.64
C ASP A 26 -4.22 -8.44 3.79
N LEU A 27 -5.22 -7.94 3.07
CA LEU A 27 -6.04 -8.76 2.16
C LEU A 27 -5.35 -8.99 0.81
N MET A 28 -4.60 -8.02 0.29
CA MET A 28 -3.83 -8.18 -0.95
C MET A 28 -2.88 -9.38 -0.88
N PHE A 29 -2.30 -9.66 0.30
CA PHE A 29 -1.37 -10.77 0.53
C PHE A 29 -2.01 -12.13 0.23
N TYR A 30 -3.25 -12.34 0.68
CA TYR A 30 -3.99 -13.56 0.39
C TYR A 30 -4.54 -13.57 -1.04
N HIS A 31 -5.26 -12.51 -1.42
CA HIS A 31 -6.00 -12.47 -2.69
C HIS A 31 -5.12 -12.72 -3.90
N LYS A 32 -3.86 -12.23 -3.89
CA LYS A 32 -2.90 -12.46 -4.99
C LYS A 32 -2.55 -13.92 -5.24
N ASN A 33 -2.59 -14.75 -4.20
CA ASN A 33 -2.17 -16.14 -4.29
C ASN A 33 -3.36 -17.07 -4.59
N ILE A 34 -4.56 -16.72 -4.09
CA ILE A 34 -5.78 -17.53 -4.22
C ILE A 34 -6.73 -17.12 -5.37
N TYR A 35 -6.53 -15.93 -5.94
CA TYR A 35 -7.18 -15.48 -7.16
C TYR A 35 -6.15 -15.14 -8.25
N ALA A 36 -6.58 -15.16 -9.51
CA ALA A 36 -5.74 -14.82 -10.66
C ALA A 36 -6.29 -13.63 -11.43
N THR A 37 -5.37 -12.85 -11.98
CA THR A 37 -5.57 -11.71 -12.88
C THR A 37 -5.31 -12.12 -14.34
N LEU A 38 -5.47 -11.18 -15.28
CA LEU A 38 -5.10 -11.42 -16.70
C LEU A 38 -3.60 -11.72 -16.84
N VAL A 39 -2.77 -10.93 -16.15
CA VAL A 39 -1.31 -11.03 -16.13
C VAL A 39 -0.78 -10.80 -14.71
N SER A 40 0.46 -11.19 -14.47
CA SER A 40 1.25 -10.83 -13.30
C SER A 40 2.40 -9.90 -13.72
N ASN A 41 2.77 -8.96 -12.85
CA ASN A 41 4.01 -8.18 -12.96
C ASN A 41 4.92 -8.42 -11.73
N PHE A 42 4.70 -9.52 -11.00
CA PHE A 42 5.38 -9.81 -9.73
C PHE A 42 6.71 -10.53 -9.89
N ARG A 43 7.08 -10.86 -11.14
CA ARG A 43 8.44 -11.25 -11.50
C ARG A 43 9.23 -10.03 -12.01
N LEU A 44 10.46 -9.89 -11.55
CA LEU A 44 11.30 -8.72 -11.83
C LEU A 44 11.45 -8.47 -13.34
N SER A 45 11.14 -7.25 -13.77
CA SER A 45 11.24 -6.79 -15.16
C SER A 45 10.46 -7.62 -16.19
N LYS A 46 9.45 -8.39 -15.79
CA LYS A 46 8.65 -9.25 -16.67
C LYS A 46 7.16 -9.10 -16.40
N ILE A 47 6.38 -9.04 -17.47
CA ILE A 47 4.93 -9.27 -17.42
C ILE A 47 4.71 -10.74 -17.78
N GLU A 48 4.15 -11.51 -16.86
CA GLU A 48 3.88 -12.93 -17.05
C GLU A 48 2.41 -13.21 -17.41
N PRO A 49 2.14 -14.07 -18.41
CA PRO A 49 0.80 -14.55 -18.72
C PRO A 49 0.19 -15.36 -17.56
N MET A 50 -1.04 -15.00 -17.15
CA MET A 50 -1.83 -15.76 -16.18
C MET A 50 -3.09 -16.33 -16.85
N VAL A 51 -4.25 -15.70 -16.62
CA VAL A 51 -5.52 -16.06 -17.27
C VAL A 51 -5.52 -15.68 -18.74
N ALA A 52 -4.84 -14.59 -19.11
CA ALA A 52 -4.45 -14.37 -20.50
C ALA A 52 -3.19 -15.19 -20.80
N GLU A 53 -3.18 -15.93 -21.91
CA GLU A 53 -1.98 -16.62 -22.41
C GLU A 53 -1.09 -15.71 -23.28
N SER A 54 -1.68 -14.69 -23.91
CA SER A 54 -1.00 -13.72 -24.77
C SER A 54 -1.84 -12.46 -24.93
N TRP A 55 -1.22 -11.39 -25.42
CA TRP A 55 -1.91 -10.13 -25.75
C TRP A 55 -1.33 -9.48 -27.00
N GLN A 56 -2.13 -8.64 -27.64
CA GLN A 56 -1.75 -7.77 -28.76
C GLN A 56 -2.13 -6.33 -28.42
N VAL A 57 -1.34 -5.37 -28.93
CA VAL A 57 -1.53 -3.93 -28.70
C VAL A 57 -1.51 -3.23 -30.05
N SER A 58 -2.45 -2.32 -30.31
CA SER A 58 -2.47 -1.51 -31.53
C SER A 58 -1.27 -0.55 -31.61
N GLU A 59 -0.95 -0.08 -32.82
CA GLU A 59 0.16 0.85 -33.06
C GLU A 59 0.04 2.15 -32.25
N ASP A 60 -1.18 2.66 -32.07
CA ASP A 60 -1.46 3.85 -31.24
C ASP A 60 -1.51 3.57 -29.73
N GLY A 61 -1.40 2.30 -29.33
CA GLY A 61 -1.45 1.84 -27.94
C GLY A 61 -2.81 1.94 -27.27
N LYS A 62 -3.89 2.18 -28.02
CA LYS A 62 -5.24 2.38 -27.48
C LYS A 62 -6.11 1.13 -27.46
N GLU A 63 -5.81 0.13 -28.27
CA GLU A 63 -6.53 -1.13 -28.30
C GLU A 63 -5.64 -2.28 -27.81
N TRP A 64 -6.17 -3.08 -26.89
CA TRP A 64 -5.45 -4.16 -26.21
C TRP A 64 -6.30 -5.43 -26.24
N ILE A 65 -5.82 -6.46 -26.90
CA ILE A 65 -6.54 -7.72 -27.13
C ILE A 65 -5.85 -8.82 -26.32
N PHE A 66 -6.48 -9.32 -25.28
CA PHE A 66 -5.98 -10.43 -24.45
C PHE A 66 -6.64 -11.74 -24.86
N LYS A 67 -5.86 -12.75 -25.26
CA LYS A 67 -6.37 -14.11 -25.52
C LYS A 67 -6.37 -14.91 -24.23
N ILE A 68 -7.53 -15.47 -23.87
CA ILE A 68 -7.74 -16.20 -22.63
C ILE A 68 -7.30 -17.66 -22.80
N ARG A 69 -6.56 -18.17 -21.81
CA ARG A 69 -6.05 -19.55 -21.78
C ARG A 69 -7.19 -20.56 -21.65
N GLU A 70 -7.13 -21.61 -22.45
CA GLU A 70 -8.13 -22.69 -22.43
C GLU A 70 -7.86 -23.69 -21.29
N GLY A 71 -8.90 -24.45 -20.89
CA GLY A 71 -8.79 -25.49 -19.85
C GLY A 71 -8.69 -24.99 -18.40
N LEU A 72 -8.59 -23.68 -18.17
CA LEU A 72 -8.55 -23.11 -16.81
C LEU A 72 -9.82 -23.41 -16.01
N LYS A 73 -9.64 -23.71 -14.72
CA LYS A 73 -10.74 -24.02 -13.78
C LYS A 73 -10.58 -23.29 -12.45
N PHE A 74 -11.71 -22.95 -11.86
CA PHE A 74 -11.82 -22.53 -10.47
C PHE A 74 -11.63 -23.72 -9.50
N THR A 75 -11.50 -23.46 -8.20
CA THR A 75 -11.39 -24.50 -7.16
C THR A 75 -12.64 -25.38 -7.03
N ASN A 76 -13.82 -24.93 -7.48
CA ASN A 76 -15.03 -25.77 -7.56
C ASN A 76 -15.07 -26.64 -8.84
N GLY A 77 -14.07 -26.55 -9.72
CA GLY A 77 -13.99 -27.29 -10.98
C GLY A 77 -14.71 -26.64 -12.17
N GLU A 78 -15.46 -25.54 -11.98
CA GLU A 78 -16.07 -24.79 -13.08
C GLU A 78 -15.03 -24.06 -13.94
N SER A 79 -15.32 -23.88 -15.23
CA SER A 79 -14.36 -23.35 -16.20
C SER A 79 -14.22 -21.83 -16.15
N ILE A 80 -12.99 -21.34 -16.13
CA ILE A 80 -12.67 -19.91 -16.30
C ILE A 80 -12.67 -19.61 -17.80
N THR A 81 -13.80 -19.12 -18.31
CA THR A 81 -13.96 -18.75 -19.74
C THR A 81 -13.77 -17.25 -19.95
N ALA A 82 -13.55 -16.82 -21.20
CA ALA A 82 -13.51 -15.39 -21.54
C ALA A 82 -14.80 -14.65 -21.12
N LYS A 83 -15.97 -15.31 -21.13
CA LYS A 83 -17.22 -14.73 -20.59
C LYS A 83 -17.11 -14.43 -19.09
N VAL A 84 -16.52 -15.31 -18.29
CA VAL A 84 -16.32 -15.09 -16.85
C VAL A 84 -15.32 -13.95 -16.60
N VAL A 85 -14.26 -13.87 -17.42
CA VAL A 85 -13.30 -12.76 -17.39
C VAL A 85 -14.01 -11.43 -17.68
N TYR A 86 -14.80 -11.37 -18.75
CA TYR A 86 -15.58 -10.20 -19.14
C TYR A 86 -16.51 -9.71 -18.03
N GLU A 87 -17.27 -10.62 -17.41
CA GLU A 87 -18.17 -10.27 -16.30
C GLU A 87 -17.42 -9.84 -15.02
N SER A 88 -16.22 -10.38 -14.76
CA SER A 88 -15.37 -9.93 -13.64
C SER A 88 -14.92 -8.47 -13.81
N PHE A 89 -14.49 -8.08 -15.02
CA PHE A 89 -14.15 -6.69 -15.32
C PHE A 89 -15.38 -5.77 -15.33
N LYS A 90 -16.55 -6.23 -15.82
CA LYS A 90 -17.81 -5.49 -15.67
C LYS A 90 -18.19 -5.25 -14.21
N ARG A 91 -18.01 -6.25 -13.33
CA ARG A 91 -18.23 -6.11 -11.88
C ARG A 91 -17.36 -4.99 -11.30
N PHE A 92 -16.06 -4.97 -11.62
CA PHE A 92 -15.15 -3.90 -11.20
C PHE A 92 -15.69 -2.52 -11.59
N VAL A 93 -15.95 -2.31 -12.90
CA VAL A 93 -16.42 -1.00 -13.44
C VAL A 93 -17.72 -0.57 -12.79
N TRP A 94 -18.64 -1.52 -12.61
CA TRP A 94 -19.91 -1.28 -11.96
C TRP A 94 -19.73 -0.83 -10.50
N LEU A 95 -18.91 -1.51 -9.70
CA LEU A 95 -18.74 -1.15 -8.29
C LEU A 95 -17.97 0.17 -8.08
N THR A 96 -17.08 0.54 -9.00
CA THR A 96 -16.29 1.78 -8.91
C THR A 96 -17.02 3.04 -9.41
N ARG A 97 -18.10 2.89 -10.21
CA ARG A 97 -18.87 4.00 -10.80
C ARG A 97 -19.35 5.05 -9.78
N ASN A 98 -19.63 6.27 -10.25
CA ASN A 98 -20.04 7.41 -9.41
C ASN A 98 -19.06 7.74 -8.26
N ASN A 99 -17.75 7.61 -8.49
CA ASN A 99 -16.68 8.04 -7.57
C ASN A 99 -16.77 7.47 -6.14
N LYS A 100 -17.33 6.25 -6.01
CA LYS A 100 -17.59 5.60 -4.71
C LYS A 100 -16.34 5.03 -4.03
N THR A 101 -15.21 4.91 -4.73
CA THR A 101 -14.03 4.20 -4.25
C THR A 101 -12.74 4.94 -4.61
N ARG A 102 -11.65 4.66 -3.89
CA ARG A 102 -10.30 5.16 -4.19
C ARG A 102 -9.79 4.75 -5.57
N PHE A 103 -10.34 3.67 -6.13
CA PHE A 103 -9.86 3.03 -7.35
C PHE A 103 -10.39 3.65 -8.66
N GLN A 104 -11.15 4.74 -8.56
CA GLN A 104 -11.56 5.56 -9.70
C GLN A 104 -10.36 5.98 -10.60
N GLU A 105 -9.18 6.19 -10.01
CA GLU A 105 -8.00 6.60 -10.74
C GLU A 105 -7.47 5.50 -11.68
N SER A 106 -7.74 4.23 -11.40
CA SER A 106 -7.44 3.12 -12.33
C SER A 106 -8.25 3.18 -13.63
N LEU A 107 -9.29 4.02 -13.71
CA LEU A 107 -10.17 4.17 -14.88
C LEU A 107 -9.94 5.47 -15.68
N TYR A 108 -8.95 6.29 -15.32
CA TYR A 108 -8.77 7.65 -15.90
C TYR A 108 -8.56 7.72 -17.43
N ASN A 109 -8.09 6.63 -18.06
CA ASN A 109 -7.90 6.53 -19.52
C ASN A 109 -9.13 6.01 -20.28
N ILE A 110 -10.25 5.79 -19.59
CA ILE A 110 -11.49 5.23 -20.14
C ILE A 110 -12.51 6.37 -20.25
N GLU A 111 -13.09 6.58 -21.42
CA GLU A 111 -14.13 7.59 -21.57
C GLU A 111 -15.45 7.18 -20.91
N LYS A 112 -16.12 8.15 -20.26
CA LYS A 112 -17.48 8.04 -19.70
C LYS A 112 -17.68 6.94 -18.64
N TRP A 113 -16.62 6.40 -18.05
CA TRP A 113 -16.69 5.32 -17.06
C TRP A 113 -17.55 5.67 -15.83
N GLU A 114 -17.59 6.95 -15.44
CA GLU A 114 -18.31 7.45 -14.27
C GLU A 114 -19.83 7.21 -14.34
N ASN A 115 -20.43 7.47 -15.52
CA ASN A 115 -21.88 7.51 -15.76
C ASN A 115 -22.42 6.19 -16.33
N TYR A 116 -21.70 5.11 -16.07
CA TYR A 116 -21.87 3.83 -16.74
C TYR A 116 -23.12 3.04 -16.28
N LYS A 117 -23.89 2.50 -17.25
CA LYS A 117 -25.21 1.87 -17.00
C LYS A 117 -25.30 0.35 -17.16
N HIS A 118 -24.80 -0.29 -18.25
CA HIS A 118 -25.13 -1.73 -18.53
C HIS A 118 -24.05 -2.61 -19.21
N ASN A 119 -23.73 -2.39 -20.50
CA ASN A 119 -22.61 -2.92 -21.33
C ASN A 119 -21.46 -1.90 -21.56
N PRO A 120 -20.14 -2.06 -21.23
CA PRO A 120 -19.19 -0.94 -21.35
C PRO A 120 -18.49 -0.90 -22.70
N ASP A 121 -18.55 0.24 -23.38
CA ASP A 121 -18.01 0.38 -24.75
C ASP A 121 -16.50 0.11 -24.86
N PHE A 122 -15.78 0.36 -23.76
CA PHE A 122 -14.34 0.21 -23.65
C PHE A 122 -13.87 -1.25 -23.49
N ILE A 123 -14.75 -2.21 -23.17
CA ILE A 123 -14.40 -3.63 -23.03
C ILE A 123 -15.38 -4.50 -23.81
N LYS A 124 -14.86 -5.41 -24.63
CA LYS A 124 -15.65 -6.32 -25.45
C LYS A 124 -15.18 -7.76 -25.30
N LEU A 125 -16.14 -8.68 -25.30
CA LEU A 125 -15.91 -10.11 -25.44
C LEU A 125 -15.91 -10.47 -26.93
N ASP A 126 -14.82 -11.04 -27.44
CA ASP A 126 -14.70 -11.57 -28.79
C ASP A 126 -14.23 -13.03 -28.71
N ASN A 127 -15.17 -13.98 -28.76
CA ASN A 127 -14.88 -15.41 -28.66
C ASN A 127 -14.06 -15.77 -27.39
N ASN A 128 -12.80 -16.20 -27.54
CA ASN A 128 -11.88 -16.47 -26.43
C ASN A 128 -10.96 -15.28 -26.09
N LYS A 129 -11.29 -14.07 -26.54
CA LYS A 129 -10.51 -12.83 -26.33
C LYS A 129 -11.31 -11.77 -25.59
N ILE A 130 -10.58 -10.92 -24.88
CA ILE A 130 -11.08 -9.67 -24.28
C ILE A 130 -10.38 -8.51 -24.97
N VAL A 131 -11.16 -7.58 -25.52
CA VAL A 131 -10.66 -6.38 -26.19
C VAL A 131 -10.93 -5.16 -25.30
N PHE A 132 -9.89 -4.45 -24.89
CA PHE A 132 -9.99 -3.14 -24.24
C PHE A 132 -9.69 -2.02 -25.24
N LYS A 133 -10.43 -0.91 -25.18
CA LYS A 133 -10.27 0.29 -26.02
C LYS A 133 -10.23 1.54 -25.14
N PHE A 134 -9.13 2.28 -25.18
CA PHE A 134 -8.88 3.47 -24.37
C PHE A 134 -8.89 4.75 -25.22
N SER A 135 -9.20 5.91 -24.64
CA SER A 135 -9.14 7.18 -25.39
C SER A 135 -7.70 7.67 -25.61
N LYS A 136 -6.81 7.27 -24.70
CA LYS A 136 -5.36 7.50 -24.70
C LYS A 136 -4.63 6.21 -24.31
N ARG A 137 -3.40 6.03 -24.77
CA ARG A 137 -2.55 4.88 -24.40
C ARG A 137 -2.38 4.81 -22.87
N PRO A 138 -2.80 3.73 -22.19
CA PRO A 138 -2.60 3.56 -20.76
C PRO A 138 -1.18 3.03 -20.49
N TYR A 139 -0.30 3.89 -19.96
CA TYR A 139 1.11 3.53 -19.73
C TYR A 139 1.32 2.51 -18.59
N ASN A 140 0.39 2.44 -17.64
CA ASN A 140 0.45 1.60 -16.44
C ASN A 140 -0.61 0.47 -16.44
N LEU A 141 -1.05 0.04 -17.63
CA LEU A 141 -2.17 -0.93 -17.72
C LEU A 141 -1.83 -2.27 -17.08
N PHE A 142 -0.62 -2.80 -17.28
CA PHE A 142 -0.23 -4.09 -16.73
C PHE A 142 -0.15 -4.05 -15.19
N GLU A 143 0.42 -2.99 -14.63
CA GLU A 143 0.51 -2.72 -13.19
C GLU A 143 -0.87 -2.57 -12.54
N THR A 144 -1.85 -2.11 -13.33
CA THR A 144 -3.25 -1.95 -12.93
C THR A 144 -3.95 -3.31 -12.94
N ILE A 145 -3.99 -4.01 -14.09
CA ILE A 145 -4.74 -5.27 -14.23
C ILE A 145 -4.08 -6.48 -13.56
N SER A 146 -2.85 -6.34 -13.03
CA SER A 146 -2.22 -7.32 -12.14
C SER A 146 -2.58 -7.14 -10.66
N GLN A 147 -3.28 -6.06 -10.27
CA GLN A 147 -3.71 -5.90 -8.88
C GLN A 147 -4.81 -6.92 -8.53
N PRO A 148 -4.81 -7.49 -7.31
CA PRO A 148 -5.78 -8.51 -6.92
C PRO A 148 -7.23 -8.09 -7.08
N MET A 149 -7.56 -6.80 -7.07
CA MET A 149 -8.92 -6.32 -7.30
C MET A 149 -9.46 -6.53 -8.73
N PHE A 150 -8.59 -6.75 -9.71
CA PHE A 150 -8.96 -7.16 -11.09
C PHE A 150 -8.98 -8.69 -11.24
N SER A 151 -9.03 -9.42 -10.13
CA SER A 151 -9.12 -10.88 -10.12
C SER A 151 -10.36 -11.38 -10.83
N ILE A 152 -10.20 -12.52 -11.50
CA ILE A 152 -11.30 -13.25 -12.12
C ILE A 152 -12.05 -14.02 -11.03
N VAL A 153 -13.32 -13.68 -10.83
CA VAL A 153 -14.14 -14.13 -9.68
C VAL A 153 -15.35 -14.94 -10.13
N HIS A 154 -15.78 -15.86 -9.27
CA HIS A 154 -16.96 -16.70 -9.53
C HIS A 154 -18.27 -15.97 -9.22
N SER A 155 -19.25 -16.06 -10.12
CA SER A 155 -20.53 -15.34 -10.03
C SER A 155 -21.42 -15.77 -8.86
N SER A 156 -21.24 -16.99 -8.33
CA SER A 156 -21.99 -17.42 -7.15
C SER A 156 -21.68 -16.58 -5.91
N CYS A 157 -20.49 -15.98 -5.78
CA CYS A 157 -20.09 -15.20 -4.61
C CYS A 157 -20.57 -13.75 -4.59
N TYR A 158 -21.12 -13.21 -5.69
CA TYR A 158 -21.67 -11.85 -5.73
C TYR A 158 -23.13 -11.79 -6.18
N ASP A 159 -23.88 -10.78 -5.73
CA ASP A 159 -25.28 -10.54 -6.08
C ASP A 159 -25.44 -9.92 -7.48
N GLU A 160 -26.67 -9.71 -7.93
CA GLU A 160 -27.00 -9.04 -9.20
C GLU A 160 -26.45 -7.59 -9.30
N ASN A 161 -26.16 -6.96 -8.15
CA ASN A 161 -25.56 -5.64 -8.03
C ASN A 161 -24.03 -5.70 -7.94
N GLY A 162 -23.42 -6.88 -8.03
CA GLY A 162 -21.99 -7.11 -7.90
C GLY A 162 -21.46 -7.10 -6.46
N ASN A 163 -22.28 -6.85 -5.44
CA ASN A 163 -21.82 -6.88 -4.05
C ASN A 163 -21.51 -8.32 -3.63
N TRP A 164 -20.47 -8.52 -2.83
CA TRP A 164 -20.14 -9.85 -2.32
C TRP A 164 -21.21 -10.33 -1.32
N LYS A 165 -21.78 -11.52 -1.55
CA LYS A 165 -22.93 -12.04 -0.79
C LYS A 165 -22.56 -12.41 0.65
N ASP A 166 -21.43 -13.08 0.81
CA ASP A 166 -20.85 -13.47 2.10
C ASP A 166 -19.34 -13.28 1.99
N LYS A 167 -18.76 -12.53 2.92
CA LYS A 167 -17.32 -12.30 3.03
C LYS A 167 -16.50 -13.59 3.11
N ASN A 168 -17.09 -14.71 3.52
CA ASN A 168 -16.46 -16.03 3.56
C ASN A 168 -16.63 -16.85 2.27
N CYS A 169 -17.42 -16.41 1.29
CA CYS A 169 -17.58 -17.11 0.01
C CYS A 169 -16.24 -17.12 -0.75
N TYR A 170 -15.70 -18.32 -0.98
CA TYR A 170 -14.43 -18.53 -1.66
C TYR A 170 -14.56 -19.57 -2.76
N ILE A 171 -14.27 -19.15 -3.99
CA ILE A 171 -14.05 -20.01 -5.16
C ILE A 171 -12.85 -19.40 -5.89
N GLY A 172 -11.69 -20.03 -5.74
CA GLY A 172 -10.40 -19.46 -6.16
C GLY A 172 -10.12 -19.66 -7.65
N SER A 173 -9.48 -18.66 -8.26
CA SER A 173 -8.93 -18.71 -9.62
C SER A 173 -7.39 -18.72 -9.65
N GLY A 174 -6.74 -18.52 -8.50
CA GLY A 174 -5.29 -18.37 -8.34
C GLY A 174 -4.49 -19.66 -8.40
N GLN A 175 -3.17 -19.50 -8.33
CA GLN A 175 -2.19 -20.60 -8.30
C GLN A 175 -2.38 -21.49 -7.06
N TYR A 176 -2.81 -20.92 -5.94
CA TYR A 176 -3.01 -21.62 -4.68
C TYR A 176 -4.49 -21.79 -4.35
N GLU A 177 -4.84 -22.92 -3.73
CA GLU A 177 -6.17 -23.17 -3.15
C GLU A 177 -6.10 -23.40 -1.65
N ILE A 178 -7.21 -23.10 -0.96
CA ILE A 178 -7.35 -23.33 0.48
C ILE A 178 -7.64 -24.81 0.73
N VAL A 179 -6.75 -25.46 1.48
CA VAL A 179 -6.94 -26.84 1.97
C VAL A 179 -7.53 -26.83 3.38
N GLU A 180 -7.10 -25.90 4.22
CA GLU A 180 -7.54 -25.77 5.62
C GLU A 180 -7.57 -24.30 6.03
N ARG A 181 -8.61 -23.88 6.76
CA ARG A 181 -8.70 -22.57 7.41
C ARG A 181 -9.31 -22.73 8.79
N ASN A 182 -8.60 -22.25 9.81
CA ASN A 182 -9.09 -22.14 11.18
C ASN A 182 -8.63 -20.78 11.78
N GLU A 183 -8.93 -20.53 13.05
CA GLU A 183 -8.64 -19.25 13.71
C GLU A 183 -7.14 -18.92 13.83
N ASN A 184 -6.28 -19.95 13.80
CA ASN A 184 -4.83 -19.82 14.00
C ASN A 184 -4.01 -20.12 12.73
N ARG A 185 -4.61 -20.65 11.66
CA ARG A 185 -3.89 -21.16 10.49
C ARG A 185 -4.71 -21.14 9.20
N LEU A 186 -4.01 -20.92 8.09
CA LEU A 186 -4.47 -21.13 6.73
C LEU A 186 -3.41 -21.97 5.98
N LEU A 187 -3.81 -23.16 5.53
CA LEU A 187 -2.98 -24.01 4.67
C LEU A 187 -3.44 -23.85 3.23
N LEU A 188 -2.52 -23.44 2.36
CA LEU A 188 -2.72 -23.38 0.92
C LEU A 188 -1.90 -24.47 0.22
N ARG A 189 -2.41 -25.00 -0.89
CA ARG A 189 -1.72 -25.94 -1.79
C ARG A 189 -1.57 -25.34 -3.19
N ASN A 190 -0.42 -25.55 -3.83
CA ASN A 190 -0.16 -25.18 -5.22
C ASN A 190 -0.99 -26.05 -6.17
N ARG A 191 -1.58 -25.43 -7.20
CA ARG A 191 -2.41 -26.09 -8.21
C ARG A 191 -1.67 -26.29 -9.53
N HIS A 192 -0.48 -25.68 -9.69
CA HIS A 192 0.36 -25.72 -10.89
C HIS A 192 -0.38 -25.33 -12.19
N ILE A 193 -1.21 -24.28 -12.14
CA ILE A 193 -2.06 -23.87 -13.29
C ILE A 193 -1.50 -22.69 -14.10
N TYR A 194 -0.60 -21.90 -13.53
CA TYR A 194 0.12 -20.82 -14.20
C TYR A 194 1.63 -21.12 -14.23
N PRO A 195 2.41 -20.54 -15.17
CA PRO A 195 3.86 -20.71 -15.22
C PRO A 195 4.49 -20.34 -13.88
N GLU A 196 5.55 -21.00 -13.42
CA GLU A 196 6.14 -20.67 -12.10
C GLU A 196 7.66 -20.63 -12.17
N VAL A 197 8.31 -20.02 -11.16
CA VAL A 197 9.75 -20.16 -11.02
C VAL A 197 10.07 -21.57 -10.51
N ASN A 198 11.23 -22.11 -10.89
CA ASN A 198 11.66 -23.44 -10.48
C ASN A 198 11.57 -23.57 -8.95
N ASN A 199 10.92 -24.63 -8.46
CA ASN A 199 10.71 -24.92 -7.03
C ASN A 199 9.87 -23.88 -6.26
N SER A 200 8.78 -23.36 -6.84
CA SER A 200 7.73 -22.69 -6.06
C SER A 200 7.17 -23.61 -4.95
N PRO A 201 6.78 -23.09 -3.77
CA PRO A 201 6.30 -23.91 -2.66
C PRO A 201 5.06 -24.73 -3.02
N GLU A 202 5.08 -26.02 -2.70
CA GLU A 202 3.93 -26.93 -2.81
C GLU A 202 2.83 -26.53 -1.80
N TYR A 203 3.23 -26.23 -0.56
CA TYR A 203 2.32 -25.82 0.50
C TYR A 203 2.76 -24.50 1.13
N LEU A 204 1.80 -23.62 1.39
CA LEU A 204 1.99 -22.41 2.20
C LEU A 204 1.22 -22.60 3.51
N GLU A 205 1.94 -22.70 4.61
CA GLU A 205 1.37 -22.75 5.95
C GLU A 205 1.45 -21.36 6.57
N ILE A 206 0.35 -20.59 6.48
CA ILE A 206 0.27 -19.25 7.05
C ILE A 206 -0.31 -19.37 8.46
N VAL A 207 0.44 -18.93 9.46
CA VAL A 207 0.09 -19.04 10.88
C VAL A 207 -0.20 -17.67 11.48
N TYR A 208 -1.34 -17.56 12.14
CA TYR A 208 -1.86 -16.37 12.83
C TYR A 208 -1.61 -16.51 14.33
N ILE A 209 -0.34 -16.50 14.79
CA ILE A 209 -0.06 -16.84 16.19
C ILE A 209 -0.49 -15.69 17.12
N SER A 210 -1.63 -15.88 17.77
CA SER A 210 -2.17 -15.00 18.81
C SER A 210 -1.24 -14.85 20.03
N GLU A 211 -0.48 -15.90 20.37
CA GLU A 211 0.46 -15.93 21.51
C GLU A 211 1.58 -14.88 21.41
N TYR A 212 2.03 -14.53 20.21
CA TYR A 212 3.07 -13.50 19.99
C TYR A 212 2.49 -12.09 19.80
N GLY A 213 1.15 -11.95 19.76
CA GLY A 213 0.47 -10.70 19.42
C GLY A 213 0.98 -10.12 18.09
N ASN A 214 1.22 -8.80 18.04
CA ASN A 214 1.75 -8.12 16.86
C ASN A 214 3.27 -8.35 16.62
N ASN A 215 3.94 -9.26 17.35
CA ASN A 215 5.40 -9.42 17.30
C ASN A 215 5.83 -10.65 16.47
N TYR A 216 5.61 -10.57 15.16
CA TYR A 216 6.08 -11.60 14.19
C TYR A 216 7.59 -11.81 14.18
N LEU A 217 8.38 -10.78 14.53
CA LEU A 217 9.84 -10.89 14.55
C LEU A 217 10.30 -11.84 15.67
N SER A 218 9.63 -11.88 16.82
CA SER A 218 9.87 -12.91 17.84
C SER A 218 9.58 -14.33 17.34
N ALA A 219 8.45 -14.56 16.67
CA ALA A 219 8.11 -15.89 16.15
C ALA A 219 9.12 -16.40 15.09
N ILE A 220 9.64 -15.50 14.26
CA ILE A 220 10.76 -15.76 13.34
C ILE A 220 12.04 -16.13 14.11
N ILE A 221 12.44 -15.34 15.11
CA ILE A 221 13.63 -15.56 15.94
C ILE A 221 13.55 -16.90 16.72
N ASP A 222 12.33 -17.31 17.08
CA ASP A 222 12.01 -18.60 17.72
C ASP A 222 11.90 -19.78 16.73
N ASN A 223 12.23 -19.57 15.46
CA ASN A 223 12.17 -20.56 14.37
C ASN A 223 10.77 -21.14 14.08
N LYS A 224 9.69 -20.45 14.51
CA LYS A 224 8.30 -20.88 14.30
C LYS A 224 7.84 -20.70 12.85
N ALA A 225 8.42 -19.72 12.14
CA ALA A 225 8.22 -19.49 10.71
C ALA A 225 9.55 -19.42 9.96
N ASP A 226 9.48 -19.57 8.64
CA ASP A 226 10.59 -19.47 7.70
C ASP A 226 10.53 -18.18 6.88
N PHE A 227 9.37 -17.54 6.82
CA PHE A 227 9.11 -16.28 6.12
C PHE A 227 8.14 -15.37 6.90
N THR A 228 8.34 -14.06 6.87
CA THR A 228 7.31 -13.05 7.24
C THR A 228 7.51 -11.76 6.45
N ILE A 229 6.49 -10.91 6.44
CA ILE A 229 6.57 -9.52 5.99
C ILE A 229 6.58 -8.62 7.24
N ALA A 230 7.47 -7.63 7.27
CA ALA A 230 7.71 -6.76 8.42
C ALA A 230 7.89 -5.30 7.98
N GLN A 231 7.59 -4.33 8.85
CA GLN A 231 7.85 -2.92 8.52
C GLN A 231 9.33 -2.60 8.73
N SER A 232 9.93 -1.88 7.79
CA SER A 232 11.37 -1.58 7.78
C SER A 232 11.93 -0.87 9.02
N PHE A 233 11.06 -0.24 9.83
CA PHE A 233 11.41 0.46 11.06
C PHE A 233 11.35 -0.41 12.33
N GLU A 234 10.87 -1.66 12.25
CA GLU A 234 10.82 -2.57 13.40
C GLU A 234 12.14 -3.34 13.59
N PHE A 235 13.00 -3.28 12.58
CA PHE A 235 14.36 -3.81 12.62
C PHE A 235 15.31 -2.84 13.37
N GLU A 236 15.05 -2.66 14.65
CA GLU A 236 15.99 -2.03 15.58
C GLU A 236 17.28 -2.89 15.66
N TYR A 237 18.40 -2.30 16.10
CA TYR A 237 19.73 -2.94 16.04
C TYR A 237 19.75 -4.35 16.67
N GLU A 238 19.15 -4.51 17.85
CA GLU A 238 19.07 -5.79 18.55
C GLU A 238 18.31 -6.87 17.75
N ILE A 239 17.22 -6.48 17.08
CA ILE A 239 16.43 -7.39 16.25
C ILE A 239 17.21 -7.80 15.01
N ARG A 240 17.93 -6.88 14.35
CA ARG A 240 18.80 -7.20 13.20
C ARG A 240 19.88 -8.21 13.57
N GLU A 241 20.55 -8.02 14.70
CA GLU A 241 21.59 -8.95 15.15
C GLU A 241 21.01 -10.32 15.55
N LYS A 242 19.83 -10.38 16.21
CA LYS A 242 19.14 -11.67 16.48
C LYS A 242 18.76 -12.41 15.19
N LEU A 243 18.19 -11.71 14.20
CA LEU A 243 17.83 -12.31 12.91
C LEU A 243 19.06 -12.87 12.18
N LYS A 244 20.15 -12.11 12.13
CA LYS A 244 21.43 -12.51 11.54
C LYS A 244 22.05 -13.72 12.25
N GLN A 245 22.06 -13.74 13.58
CA GLN A 245 22.50 -14.91 14.38
C GLN A 245 21.67 -16.17 14.08
N LYS A 246 20.37 -15.99 13.81
CA LYS A 246 19.43 -17.07 13.45
C LYS A 246 19.43 -17.43 11.95
N LYS A 247 20.35 -16.87 11.15
CA LYS A 247 20.44 -17.03 9.68
C LYS A 247 19.18 -16.61 8.92
N PHE A 248 18.55 -15.52 9.33
CA PHE A 248 17.53 -14.85 8.52
C PHE A 248 18.13 -13.72 7.70
N ILE A 249 17.66 -13.58 6.47
CA ILE A 249 17.97 -12.51 5.54
C ILE A 249 16.83 -11.48 5.60
N ILE A 250 17.18 -10.20 5.60
CA ILE A 250 16.22 -9.09 5.43
C ILE A 250 16.37 -8.57 4.00
N THR A 251 15.40 -8.87 3.16
CA THR A 251 15.29 -8.32 1.80
C THR A 251 14.41 -7.08 1.84
N SER A 252 15.05 -5.91 1.86
CA SER A 252 14.36 -4.63 1.94
C SER A 252 13.77 -4.19 0.61
N ARG A 253 12.52 -3.72 0.64
CA ARG A 253 11.85 -3.11 -0.51
C ARG A 253 12.17 -1.61 -0.60
N PRO A 254 11.95 -0.96 -1.76
CA PRO A 254 12.03 0.49 -1.87
C PRO A 254 11.11 1.18 -0.85
N LYS A 255 11.64 2.17 -0.13
CA LYS A 255 10.91 2.92 0.91
C LYS A 255 9.94 3.95 0.30
N LEU A 256 8.84 3.47 -0.28
CA LEU A 256 7.85 4.30 -0.98
C LEU A 256 6.82 4.95 -0.05
N ASN A 257 6.69 4.46 1.19
CA ASN A 257 5.80 5.05 2.18
C ASN A 257 6.51 6.15 2.97
N MET A 258 5.78 7.17 3.39
CA MET A 258 6.21 8.24 4.28
C MET A 258 5.44 8.15 5.59
N ARG A 259 6.14 8.28 6.73
CA ARG A 259 5.52 8.45 8.04
C ARG A 259 5.69 9.87 8.50
N PHE A 260 4.59 10.48 8.94
CA PHE A 260 4.56 11.89 9.29
C PHE A 260 3.69 12.20 10.49
N ILE A 261 3.93 13.37 11.08
CA ILE A 261 3.06 14.01 12.06
C ILE A 261 2.30 15.15 11.36
N GLU A 262 0.98 15.13 11.46
CA GLU A 262 0.12 16.25 11.09
C GLU A 262 -0.11 17.15 12.31
N LEU A 263 0.12 18.45 12.14
CA LEU A 263 -0.19 19.51 13.09
C LEU A 263 -1.39 20.30 12.57
N ASN A 264 -2.45 20.44 13.36
CA ASN A 264 -3.66 21.13 12.93
C ASN A 264 -3.43 22.65 12.78
N TYR A 265 -3.01 23.07 11.58
CA TYR A 265 -2.70 24.45 11.25
C TYR A 265 -3.89 25.43 11.34
N ARG A 266 -5.12 24.94 11.55
CA ARG A 266 -6.33 25.76 11.70
C ARG A 266 -6.64 26.11 13.15
N LYS A 267 -6.03 25.43 14.13
CA LYS A 267 -6.29 25.63 15.57
C LYS A 267 -5.03 26.15 16.28
N ALA A 268 -5.23 26.96 17.32
CA ALA A 268 -4.14 27.34 18.20
C ALA A 268 -3.59 26.11 18.96
N PRO A 269 -2.27 25.99 19.17
CA PRO A 269 -1.23 26.96 18.82
C PRO A 269 -0.60 26.73 17.43
N PHE A 270 -0.97 25.66 16.72
CA PHE A 270 -0.32 25.25 15.47
C PHE A 270 -0.71 26.08 14.24
N ASN A 271 -1.67 27.00 14.36
CA ASN A 271 -1.83 28.09 13.40
C ASN A 271 -0.56 28.96 13.26
N ASN A 272 0.28 29.05 14.30
CA ASN A 272 1.60 29.69 14.23
C ASN A 272 2.62 28.83 13.44
N LYS A 273 3.04 29.32 12.27
CA LYS A 273 4.03 28.68 11.39
C LYS A 273 5.42 28.51 12.04
N GLU A 274 5.90 29.51 12.79
CA GLU A 274 7.20 29.43 13.48
C GLU A 274 7.19 28.34 14.56
N LEU A 275 6.07 28.17 15.28
CA LEU A 275 5.92 27.05 16.22
C LEU A 275 5.97 25.70 15.50
N ARG A 276 5.24 25.54 14.38
CA ARG A 276 5.27 24.30 13.58
C ARG A 276 6.69 23.96 13.11
N GLN A 277 7.43 24.94 12.59
CA GLN A 277 8.83 24.78 12.17
C GLN A 277 9.75 24.44 13.36
N THR A 278 9.55 25.08 14.51
CA THR A 278 10.32 24.79 15.74
C THR A 278 10.08 23.35 16.19
N VAL A 279 8.83 22.90 16.24
CA VAL A 279 8.43 21.53 16.59
C VAL A 279 8.98 20.51 15.60
N ARG A 280 8.95 20.80 14.28
CA ARG A 280 9.58 20.01 13.22
C ARG A 280 11.07 19.82 13.50
N ASP A 281 11.82 20.91 13.70
CA ASP A 281 13.27 20.85 13.85
C ASP A 281 13.68 20.12 15.14
N PHE A 282 12.92 20.30 16.24
CA PHE A 282 13.07 19.49 17.45
C PHE A 282 12.76 18.01 17.22
N LEU A 283 11.66 17.65 16.58
CA LEU A 283 11.31 16.24 16.35
C LEU A 283 12.36 15.53 15.50
N LEU A 284 12.78 16.15 14.39
CA LEU A 284 13.79 15.59 13.49
C LEU A 284 15.15 15.42 14.20
N TYR A 285 15.57 16.40 14.99
CA TYR A 285 16.83 16.34 15.72
C TYR A 285 16.83 15.31 16.87
N GLU A 286 15.73 15.20 17.61
CA GLU A 286 15.58 14.16 18.65
C GLU A 286 15.57 12.76 18.01
N MET A 287 14.79 12.55 16.94
CA MET A 287 14.74 11.28 16.21
C MET A 287 16.09 10.90 15.57
N TYR A 288 16.86 11.87 15.08
CA TYR A 288 18.19 11.63 14.49
C TYR A 288 19.21 11.08 15.51
N LYS A 289 19.12 11.51 16.78
CA LYS A 289 20.04 11.04 17.83
C LYS A 289 19.82 9.58 18.23
N GLU A 290 18.65 9.02 17.96
CA GLU A 290 18.31 7.62 18.28
C GLU A 290 19.12 6.62 17.42
N LYS A 291 19.61 7.04 16.23
CA LYS A 291 20.42 6.24 15.28
C LYS A 291 19.77 4.97 14.70
N ASP A 292 18.67 4.48 15.26
CA ASP A 292 17.91 3.32 14.74
C ASP A 292 17.29 3.56 13.35
N TYR A 293 17.11 4.83 12.96
CA TYR A 293 16.31 5.21 11.79
C TYR A 293 17.05 6.17 10.84
N GLU A 294 16.93 5.94 9.53
CA GLU A 294 17.32 6.89 8.48
C GLU A 294 16.27 8.01 8.43
N ILE A 295 16.56 9.13 9.10
CA ILE A 295 15.68 10.30 9.14
C ILE A 295 15.75 11.04 7.80
N ASP A 296 14.60 11.17 7.13
CA ASP A 296 14.43 11.95 5.91
C ASP A 296 13.20 12.87 6.06
N PRO A 297 13.37 14.21 6.07
CA PRO A 297 12.26 15.14 6.19
C PRO A 297 11.51 15.41 4.88
N SER A 298 11.97 14.84 3.75
CA SER A 298 11.33 15.02 2.44
C SER A 298 9.91 14.45 2.46
N PHE A 299 8.95 15.12 1.83
CA PHE A 299 7.62 14.53 1.62
C PHE A 299 7.68 13.44 0.54
N ILE A 300 8.41 13.69 -0.53
CA ILE A 300 8.64 12.74 -1.62
C ILE A 300 9.79 11.80 -1.22
N PRO A 301 9.69 10.47 -1.38
CA PRO A 301 10.78 9.54 -1.08
C PRO A 301 12.03 9.74 -1.93
N LYS A 302 13.17 9.33 -1.38
CA LYS A 302 14.48 9.30 -2.06
C LYS A 302 14.41 8.51 -3.37
N GLY A 303 14.77 9.16 -4.47
CA GLY A 303 14.66 8.63 -5.83
C GLY A 303 13.38 9.04 -6.57
N GLY A 304 12.42 9.71 -5.90
CA GLY A 304 11.21 10.22 -6.54
C GLY A 304 11.39 11.53 -7.31
N ILE A 305 10.55 11.73 -8.33
CA ILE A 305 10.42 13.00 -9.04
C ILE A 305 10.01 14.09 -8.03
N GLY A 306 10.89 15.09 -7.83
CA GLY A 306 10.69 16.16 -6.84
C GLY A 306 11.32 15.90 -5.47
N TYR A 307 12.09 14.82 -5.30
CA TYR A 307 12.87 14.58 -4.08
C TYR A 307 13.78 15.76 -3.76
N LEU A 308 13.77 16.21 -2.50
CA LEU A 308 14.67 17.24 -1.99
C LEU A 308 15.29 16.76 -0.68
N LYS A 309 16.62 16.72 -0.62
CA LYS A 309 17.34 16.38 0.61
C LYS A 309 17.33 17.57 1.56
N PHE A 310 16.51 17.51 2.61
CA PHE A 310 16.50 18.52 3.67
C PHE A 310 17.52 18.19 4.78
N GLY A 311 18.22 19.20 5.27
CA GLY A 311 19.18 19.06 6.37
C GLY A 311 18.49 19.02 7.74
N ILE A 312 19.00 18.19 8.65
CA ILE A 312 18.56 18.13 10.04
C ILE A 312 19.36 19.17 10.83
N LYS A 313 18.66 20.20 11.34
CA LYS A 313 19.27 21.30 12.10
C LYS A 313 19.21 20.99 13.59
N LYS A 314 20.25 21.39 14.34
CA LYS A 314 20.14 21.47 15.81
C LYS A 314 19.21 22.65 16.14
N PRO A 315 18.09 22.42 16.83
CA PRO A 315 17.13 23.47 17.18
C PRO A 315 17.59 24.26 18.41
N GLU A 316 17.07 25.48 18.53
CA GLU A 316 17.24 26.35 19.70
C GLU A 316 15.88 26.88 20.15
N ILE A 317 15.69 27.04 21.46
CA ILE A 317 14.45 27.62 22.01
C ILE A 317 14.55 29.14 21.88
N LYS A 318 14.07 29.67 20.75
CA LYS A 318 14.00 31.13 20.51
C LYS A 318 12.90 31.80 21.33
N LYS A 319 11.82 31.08 21.61
CA LYS A 319 10.61 31.58 22.27
C LYS A 319 9.96 30.47 23.08
N LYS A 320 9.48 30.81 24.28
CA LYS A 320 8.49 30.01 25.03
C LYS A 320 7.10 30.54 24.74
N TYR A 321 6.12 29.65 24.85
CA TYR A 321 4.72 29.96 24.57
C TYR A 321 3.92 29.86 25.88
N GLU A 322 2.95 30.75 26.04
CA GLU A 322 1.97 30.70 27.12
C GLU A 322 0.64 30.38 26.46
N ILE A 323 0.17 29.14 26.69
CA ILE A 323 -1.04 28.58 26.11
C ILE A 323 -1.74 27.83 27.25
N ASP A 324 -2.93 28.29 27.60
CA ASP A 324 -3.71 27.71 28.71
C ASP A 324 -4.28 26.34 28.35
N ASP A 325 -4.75 26.20 27.11
CA ASP A 325 -5.26 24.95 26.56
C ASP A 325 -4.16 23.90 26.39
N LYS A 326 -4.51 22.65 26.67
CA LYS A 326 -3.64 21.51 26.38
C LYS A 326 -3.75 21.10 24.91
N VAL A 327 -2.62 20.84 24.30
CA VAL A 327 -2.53 20.24 22.96
C VAL A 327 -2.96 18.77 23.01
N GLN A 328 -3.95 18.41 22.21
CA GLN A 328 -4.54 17.07 22.19
C GLN A 328 -3.91 16.17 21.12
N PHE A 329 -3.24 15.12 21.57
CA PHE A 329 -2.66 14.09 20.71
C PHE A 329 -3.72 13.02 20.44
N LEU A 330 -4.27 12.97 19.23
CA LEU A 330 -5.19 11.90 18.85
C LEU A 330 -4.40 10.64 18.56
N LYS A 331 -4.70 9.53 19.25
CA LYS A 331 -3.99 8.25 19.16
C LYS A 331 -4.96 7.10 18.92
N LEU A 332 -4.45 6.03 18.31
CA LEU A 332 -5.10 4.71 18.29
C LEU A 332 -4.49 3.84 19.38
N LYS A 333 -5.33 3.09 20.10
CA LYS A 333 -4.90 2.11 21.11
C LYS A 333 -3.96 1.04 20.53
N THR A 334 -4.20 0.65 19.28
CA THR A 334 -3.37 -0.27 18.47
C THR A 334 -2.13 0.39 17.84
N GLY A 335 -1.76 1.60 18.27
CA GLY A 335 -0.62 2.35 17.74
C GLY A 335 0.72 1.62 17.87
N LEU A 336 1.52 1.69 16.79
CA LEU A 336 2.83 1.05 16.68
C LEU A 336 3.87 1.64 17.64
N ASN A 337 4.90 0.88 17.99
CA ASN A 337 5.93 1.31 18.96
C ASN A 337 6.66 2.59 18.52
N LEU A 338 7.06 2.69 17.25
CA LEU A 338 7.59 3.92 16.66
C LEU A 338 6.64 5.12 16.85
N THR A 339 5.34 4.93 16.58
CA THR A 339 4.34 6.00 16.77
C THR A 339 4.26 6.44 18.24
N LYS A 340 4.30 5.50 19.19
CA LYS A 340 4.35 5.80 20.64
C LYS A 340 5.63 6.56 21.03
N LYS A 341 6.80 6.16 20.49
CA LYS A 341 8.11 6.83 20.66
C LYS A 341 8.06 8.28 20.15
N VAL A 342 7.53 8.50 18.95
CA VAL A 342 7.34 9.84 18.35
C VAL A 342 6.41 10.71 19.19
N TYR A 343 5.26 10.20 19.67
CA TYR A 343 4.40 10.99 20.57
C TYR A 343 5.08 11.31 21.92
N SER A 344 5.90 10.40 22.48
CA SER A 344 6.66 10.68 23.71
C SER A 344 7.68 11.80 23.50
N ILE A 345 8.40 11.79 22.36
CA ILE A 345 9.32 12.85 21.96
C ILE A 345 8.56 14.17 21.78
N MET A 346 7.44 14.17 21.05
CA MET A 346 6.59 15.34 20.84
C MET A 346 6.10 15.97 22.14
N SER A 347 5.63 15.18 23.11
CA SER A 347 5.19 15.70 24.41
C SER A 347 6.33 16.37 25.18
N LYS A 348 7.54 15.77 25.18
CA LYS A 348 8.74 16.38 25.78
C LYS A 348 9.15 17.68 25.07
N ILE A 349 8.98 17.79 23.76
CA ILE A 349 9.25 19.01 22.98
C ILE A 349 8.26 20.12 23.37
N LEU A 350 6.96 19.82 23.40
CA LEU A 350 5.94 20.79 23.80
C LEU A 350 6.18 21.29 25.23
N ALA A 351 6.49 20.39 26.17
CA ALA A 351 6.83 20.78 27.55
C ALA A 351 8.06 21.72 27.62
N LYS A 352 9.12 21.48 26.83
CA LYS A 352 10.28 22.40 26.73
C LYS A 352 9.88 23.80 26.21
N LEU A 353 8.86 23.88 25.37
CA LEU A 353 8.30 25.13 24.82
C LEU A 353 7.24 25.77 25.75
N ASN A 354 7.01 25.23 26.95
CA ASN A 354 5.98 25.61 27.92
C ASN A 354 4.53 25.34 27.45
N ILE A 355 4.35 24.33 26.59
CA ILE A 355 3.06 23.91 26.05
C ILE A 355 2.66 22.58 26.69
N LYS A 356 1.50 22.53 27.35
CA LYS A 356 0.97 21.30 27.94
C LYS A 356 0.33 20.42 26.86
N SER A 357 0.41 19.09 27.02
CA SER A 357 -0.19 18.12 26.09
C SER A 357 -0.98 17.05 26.84
N GLU A 358 -2.02 16.50 26.21
CA GLU A 358 -2.76 15.32 26.69
C GLU A 358 -3.10 14.35 25.56
N ASP A 359 -3.42 13.11 25.92
CA ASP A 359 -3.70 12.02 24.98
C ASP A 359 -5.20 11.77 24.85
N ILE A 360 -5.70 11.72 23.61
CA ILE A 360 -7.04 11.22 23.29
C ILE A 360 -6.87 9.88 22.59
N VAL A 361 -7.10 8.78 23.32
CA VAL A 361 -6.92 7.41 22.82
C VAL A 361 -8.24 6.84 22.31
N MET A 362 -8.26 6.44 21.04
CA MET A 362 -9.42 5.84 20.37
C MET A 362 -9.22 4.33 20.14
N ASP A 363 -10.26 3.56 20.40
CA ASP A 363 -10.27 2.10 20.19
C ASP A 363 -10.68 1.70 18.77
N LYS A 364 -11.35 2.58 18.01
CA LYS A 364 -11.89 2.30 16.67
C LYS A 364 -11.33 3.24 15.60
N MET A 365 -10.76 2.66 14.54
CA MET A 365 -10.22 3.40 13.38
C MET A 365 -11.26 4.34 12.74
N GLY A 366 -12.51 3.91 12.60
CA GLY A 366 -13.57 4.75 12.04
C GLY A 366 -13.82 6.05 12.83
N ILE A 367 -13.75 5.99 14.16
CA ILE A 367 -13.90 7.17 15.03
C ILE A 367 -12.69 8.09 14.89
N PHE A 368 -11.48 7.52 14.89
CA PHE A 368 -10.22 8.25 14.69
C PHE A 368 -10.21 9.02 13.35
N LEU A 369 -10.60 8.36 12.26
CA LEU A 369 -10.71 8.99 10.94
C LEU A 369 -11.83 10.04 10.86
N ASN A 370 -12.95 9.83 11.54
CA ASN A 370 -14.04 10.81 11.59
C ASN A 370 -13.62 12.09 12.34
N ARG A 371 -12.95 11.95 13.49
CA ARG A 371 -12.36 13.09 14.22
C ARG A 371 -11.35 13.85 13.36
N ARG A 372 -10.51 13.14 12.61
CA ARG A 372 -9.59 13.76 11.63
C ARG A 372 -10.36 14.57 10.57
N LYS A 373 -11.39 13.98 9.97
CA LYS A 373 -12.24 14.64 8.95
C LYS A 373 -12.89 15.92 9.49
N ASN A 374 -13.29 15.93 10.75
CA ASN A 374 -13.91 17.08 11.42
C ASN A 374 -12.89 18.11 11.96
N GLY A 375 -11.58 17.84 11.90
CA GLY A 375 -10.55 18.70 12.50
C GLY A 375 -10.46 18.61 14.04
N GLU A 376 -11.03 17.57 14.65
CA GLU A 376 -11.13 17.37 16.11
C GLU A 376 -9.84 16.77 16.72
N PHE A 377 -8.69 17.36 16.40
CA PHE A 377 -7.36 16.98 16.88
C PHE A 377 -6.39 18.17 16.82
N ASP A 378 -5.29 18.11 17.57
CA ASP A 378 -4.18 19.07 17.43
C ASP A 378 -2.95 18.43 16.79
N VAL A 379 -2.62 17.19 17.19
CA VAL A 379 -1.49 16.41 16.66
C VAL A 379 -1.93 14.98 16.34
N MET A 380 -1.51 14.47 15.18
CA MET A 380 -1.80 13.10 14.74
C MET A 380 -0.64 12.47 13.98
N ALA A 381 -0.34 11.20 14.23
CA ALA A 381 0.64 10.43 13.47
C ALA A 381 -0.05 9.62 12.36
N LEU A 382 0.49 9.72 11.15
CA LEU A 382 -0.10 9.17 9.93
C LEU A 382 0.97 8.52 9.04
N THR A 383 0.49 7.79 8.04
CA THR A 383 1.32 7.19 6.99
C THR A 383 0.60 7.35 5.65
N SER A 384 1.37 7.52 4.58
CA SER A 384 0.88 7.50 3.20
C SER A 384 2.00 7.02 2.27
N GLY A 385 1.73 6.90 0.97
CA GLY A 385 2.71 6.52 -0.04
C GLY A 385 2.55 7.39 -1.28
N ILE A 386 3.62 7.54 -2.05
CA ILE A 386 3.63 8.29 -3.31
C ILE A 386 4.52 7.58 -4.32
N LEU A 387 4.05 7.48 -5.56
CA LEU A 387 4.79 6.88 -6.66
C LEU A 387 5.99 7.73 -7.03
N ILE A 388 7.17 7.13 -6.96
CA ILE A 388 8.44 7.80 -7.28
C ILE A 388 8.61 8.14 -8.77
N VAL A 389 7.93 7.41 -9.66
CA VAL A 389 8.00 7.58 -11.13
C VAL A 389 6.90 8.47 -11.72
N ASP A 390 5.74 8.55 -11.07
CA ASP A 390 4.63 9.43 -11.48
C ASP A 390 3.83 9.87 -10.24
N PRO A 391 4.26 10.94 -9.53
CA PRO A 391 3.62 11.38 -8.31
C PRO A 391 2.28 12.11 -8.54
N TRP A 392 1.86 12.36 -9.79
CA TRP A 392 0.82 13.36 -10.07
C TRP A 392 -0.59 12.90 -9.72
N ALA A 393 -0.88 11.59 -9.83
CA ALA A 393 -2.13 11.00 -9.37
C ALA A 393 -2.25 11.12 -7.83
N ASP A 394 -1.24 10.62 -7.11
CA ASP A 394 -1.17 10.70 -5.65
C ASP A 394 -1.26 12.15 -5.15
N LEU A 395 -0.58 13.11 -5.78
CA LEU A 395 -0.67 14.52 -5.38
C LEU A 395 -2.07 15.10 -5.55
N ARG A 396 -2.82 14.74 -6.61
CA ARG A 396 -4.26 15.09 -6.72
C ARG A 396 -5.07 14.44 -5.60
N LEU A 397 -4.89 13.14 -5.36
CA LEU A 397 -5.60 12.39 -4.32
C LEU A 397 -5.30 12.92 -2.91
N MET A 398 -4.09 13.40 -2.66
CA MET A 398 -3.64 13.95 -1.39
C MET A 398 -4.17 15.36 -1.13
N PHE A 399 -4.15 16.25 -2.12
CA PHE A 399 -4.39 17.69 -1.92
C PHE A 399 -5.69 18.24 -2.51
N MET A 400 -6.30 17.55 -3.49
CA MET A 400 -7.44 18.07 -4.27
C MET A 400 -8.70 17.21 -4.15
N SER A 401 -8.63 16.05 -3.46
CA SER A 401 -9.72 15.08 -3.37
C SER A 401 -10.25 14.93 -1.94
N ASP A 402 -11.58 14.79 -1.79
CA ASP A 402 -12.20 14.30 -0.56
C ASP A 402 -11.87 12.82 -0.28
N VAL A 403 -11.43 12.09 -1.29
CA VAL A 403 -11.04 10.68 -1.21
C VAL A 403 -9.51 10.61 -1.19
N GLY A 404 -8.90 10.13 -0.11
CA GLY A 404 -7.43 10.00 -0.04
C GLY A 404 -6.84 10.28 1.33
N ALA A 405 -5.59 10.75 1.35
CA ALA A 405 -4.87 11.10 2.55
C ALA A 405 -5.20 12.50 3.09
N ARG A 406 -5.79 13.41 2.30
CA ARG A 406 -6.18 14.77 2.71
C ARG A 406 -5.06 15.51 3.46
N ILE A 407 -3.97 15.80 2.75
CA ILE A 407 -2.79 16.49 3.30
C ILE A 407 -3.11 18.00 3.40
N PRO A 408 -2.85 18.66 4.54
CA PRO A 408 -3.11 20.08 4.67
C PRO A 408 -2.17 20.91 3.80
N ASP A 409 -2.72 21.91 3.10
CA ASP A 409 -1.98 22.97 2.41
C ASP A 409 -2.26 24.33 3.06
N PRO A 410 -1.45 24.76 4.06
CA PRO A 410 -1.57 26.11 4.65
C PRO A 410 -1.19 27.23 3.68
N SER A 411 -0.47 26.94 2.60
CA SER A 411 -0.03 27.94 1.63
C SER A 411 -1.13 28.29 0.61
N GLY A 412 -2.10 27.38 0.41
CA GLY A 412 -3.12 27.47 -0.62
C GLY A 412 -2.59 27.41 -2.06
N ARG A 413 -1.34 26.97 -2.27
CA ARG A 413 -0.68 26.98 -3.60
C ARG A 413 -0.49 25.61 -4.22
N ILE A 414 -0.59 24.51 -3.48
CA ILE A 414 -0.21 23.18 -3.98
C ILE A 414 -1.15 22.73 -5.09
N HIS A 415 -2.47 22.96 -4.96
CA HIS A 415 -3.45 22.62 -6.00
C HIS A 415 -3.13 23.32 -7.35
N LEU A 416 -2.78 24.61 -7.32
CA LEU A 416 -2.37 25.36 -8.53
C LEU A 416 -1.11 24.78 -9.19
N LEU A 417 -0.17 24.27 -8.39
CA LEU A 417 1.04 23.61 -8.89
C LEU A 417 0.72 22.25 -9.53
N VAL A 418 -0.19 21.47 -8.95
CA VAL A 418 -0.65 20.20 -9.54
C VAL A 418 -1.37 20.45 -10.88
N GLU A 419 -2.29 21.42 -10.95
CA GLU A 419 -2.96 21.81 -12.20
C GLU A 419 -1.97 22.33 -13.27
N LYS A 420 -0.93 23.04 -12.85
CA LYS A 420 0.15 23.51 -13.74
C LYS A 420 0.96 22.33 -14.27
N ALA A 421 1.23 21.31 -13.45
CA ALA A 421 1.94 20.12 -13.88
C ALA A 421 1.15 19.33 -14.93
N ASP A 422 -0.17 19.22 -14.80
CA ASP A 422 -1.01 18.54 -15.79
C ASP A 422 -1.02 19.22 -17.17
N LYS A 423 -0.84 20.55 -17.20
CA LYS A 423 -0.66 21.34 -18.42
C LYS A 423 0.79 21.33 -18.94
N THR A 424 1.73 20.73 -18.21
CA THR A 424 3.17 20.71 -18.53
C THR A 424 3.59 19.36 -19.11
N THR A 425 4.07 19.37 -20.36
CA THR A 425 4.57 18.18 -21.06
C THR A 425 6.07 17.92 -20.85
N ASN A 426 6.87 18.97 -20.65
CA ASN A 426 8.31 18.85 -20.46
C ASN A 426 8.65 18.20 -19.09
N PRO A 427 9.36 17.05 -19.04
CA PRO A 427 9.61 16.33 -17.79
C PRO A 427 10.42 17.12 -16.76
N GLU A 428 11.39 17.92 -17.19
CA GLU A 428 12.24 18.73 -16.30
C GLU A 428 11.44 19.87 -15.64
N ASN A 429 10.52 20.49 -16.37
CA ASN A 429 9.60 21.48 -15.81
C ASN A 429 8.59 20.83 -14.85
N ARG A 430 8.09 19.63 -15.14
CA ARG A 430 7.27 18.85 -14.16
C ARG A 430 8.08 18.56 -12.90
N ARG A 431 9.34 18.12 -13.02
CA ARG A 431 10.24 17.84 -11.90
C ARG A 431 10.40 19.05 -10.97
N LYS A 432 10.65 20.25 -11.54
CA LYS A 432 10.74 21.51 -10.77
C LYS A 432 9.45 21.87 -10.04
N ILE A 433 8.28 21.60 -10.63
CA ILE A 433 6.99 21.81 -9.95
C ILE A 433 6.85 20.86 -8.74
N ALA A 434 7.27 19.59 -8.88
CA ALA A 434 7.25 18.64 -7.76
C ALA A 434 8.25 19.03 -6.64
N GLU A 435 9.42 19.57 -7.00
CA GLU A 435 10.37 20.16 -6.04
C GLU A 435 9.75 21.37 -5.30
N GLU A 436 9.01 22.24 -6.00
CA GLU A 436 8.31 23.38 -5.38
C GLU A 436 7.24 22.91 -4.38
N ILE A 437 6.43 21.91 -4.74
CA ILE A 437 5.44 21.30 -3.84
C ILE A 437 6.12 20.71 -2.59
N ASN A 438 7.17 19.90 -2.76
CA ASN A 438 7.90 19.28 -1.65
C ASN A 438 8.51 20.34 -0.71
N ARG A 439 9.05 21.43 -1.27
CA ARG A 439 9.56 22.58 -0.51
C ARG A 439 8.47 23.30 0.28
N ILE A 440 7.31 23.57 -0.33
CA ILE A 440 6.16 24.19 0.35
C ILE A 440 5.71 23.34 1.55
N ILE A 441 5.61 22.02 1.38
CA ILE A 441 5.21 21.11 2.47
C ILE A 441 6.21 21.19 3.64
N TYR A 442 7.50 21.09 3.35
CA TYR A 442 8.55 21.20 4.36
C TYR A 442 8.54 22.57 5.06
N ASP A 443 8.42 23.67 4.30
CA ASP A 443 8.46 25.03 4.83
C ASP A 443 7.20 25.40 5.64
N GLU A 444 6.03 24.91 5.25
CA GLU A 444 4.79 25.12 6.01
C GLU A 444 4.72 24.29 7.30
N ALA A 445 5.38 23.13 7.35
CA ALA A 445 5.50 22.26 8.53
C ALA A 445 4.16 21.86 9.20
N ALA A 446 3.02 21.98 8.51
CA ALA A 446 1.75 21.38 8.93
C ALA A 446 1.78 19.85 8.80
N VAL A 447 2.65 19.33 7.93
CA VAL A 447 3.09 17.94 7.91
C VAL A 447 4.59 17.90 8.18
N ILE A 448 4.97 17.02 9.10
CA ILE A 448 6.37 16.73 9.47
C ILE A 448 6.63 15.27 9.10
N THR A 449 7.11 15.03 7.88
CA THR A 449 7.70 13.72 7.53
C THR A 449 8.97 13.54 8.34
N TYR A 450 9.19 12.32 8.85
CA TYR A 450 10.38 12.01 9.65
C TYR A 450 11.14 10.77 9.15
N ILE A 451 10.45 9.77 8.57
CA ILE A 451 11.09 8.65 7.89
C ILE A 451 10.29 8.20 6.67
N HIS A 452 10.99 7.60 5.71
CA HIS A 452 10.37 6.73 4.70
C HIS A 452 10.50 5.27 5.09
N THR A 453 9.50 4.46 4.75
CA THR A 453 9.38 3.06 5.17
C THR A 453 8.91 2.14 4.04
N SER A 454 9.25 0.88 4.18
CA SER A 454 8.87 -0.22 3.30
C SER A 454 8.27 -1.37 4.10
N MET A 455 7.53 -2.24 3.42
CA MET A 455 7.29 -3.60 3.88
C MET A 455 8.40 -4.47 3.34
N ASP A 456 9.23 -5.01 4.23
CA ASP A 456 10.42 -5.80 3.91
C ASP A 456 10.15 -7.29 4.18
N TYR A 457 10.88 -8.16 3.51
CA TYR A 457 10.77 -9.60 3.68
C TYR A 457 11.86 -10.12 4.62
N VAL A 458 11.46 -10.89 5.63
CA VAL A 458 12.40 -11.63 6.49
C VAL A 458 12.25 -13.10 6.18
N HIS A 459 13.32 -13.73 5.73
CA HIS A 459 13.26 -15.09 5.18
C HIS A 459 14.52 -15.90 5.45
N ARG A 460 14.39 -17.23 5.35
CA ARG A 460 15.53 -18.16 5.37
C ARG A 460 16.42 -18.01 4.14
N ASP A 461 17.67 -18.42 4.29
CA ASP A 461 18.68 -18.52 3.23
C ASP A 461 18.27 -19.47 2.08
N PHE A 462 17.48 -20.50 2.36
CA PHE A 462 16.92 -21.38 1.32
C PHE A 462 15.77 -20.76 0.50
N ILE A 463 15.27 -19.57 0.87
CA ILE A 463 14.20 -18.88 0.14
C ILE A 463 14.84 -17.83 -0.77
N ASP A 464 14.70 -18.02 -2.08
CA ASP A 464 15.22 -17.12 -3.09
C ASP A 464 14.12 -16.16 -3.58
N LEU A 465 14.40 -14.87 -3.45
CA LEU A 465 13.55 -13.74 -3.85
C LEU A 465 14.14 -12.96 -5.04
N SER A 466 15.21 -13.42 -5.67
CA SER A 466 15.94 -12.71 -6.73
C SER A 466 15.09 -12.41 -7.97
N GLU A 467 14.14 -13.31 -8.30
CA GLU A 467 13.18 -13.13 -9.39
C GLU A 467 11.95 -12.31 -8.98
N VAL A 468 11.78 -11.92 -7.70
CA VAL A 468 10.59 -11.19 -7.23
C VAL A 468 10.69 -9.70 -7.57
N ASN A 469 9.63 -9.13 -8.12
CA ASN A 469 9.51 -7.70 -8.31
C ASN A 469 9.24 -6.98 -6.96
N LEU A 470 10.31 -6.59 -6.29
CA LEU A 470 10.29 -5.85 -5.02
C LEU A 470 9.60 -4.47 -5.10
N PHE A 471 9.27 -3.96 -6.29
CA PHE A 471 8.50 -2.71 -6.42
C PHE A 471 6.98 -2.93 -6.28
N SER A 472 6.47 -4.16 -6.45
CA SER A 472 5.04 -4.42 -6.53
C SER A 472 4.48 -5.05 -5.24
N ASP A 473 3.44 -4.43 -4.68
CA ASP A 473 2.78 -4.87 -3.43
C ASP A 473 1.71 -5.95 -3.67
N PRO A 474 1.56 -6.96 -2.78
CA PRO A 474 2.58 -7.69 -2.02
C PRO A 474 3.06 -8.94 -2.81
N ILE A 475 3.78 -9.85 -2.14
CA ILE A 475 4.42 -11.03 -2.75
C ILE A 475 3.44 -12.02 -3.42
N GLU A 476 3.85 -12.55 -4.58
CA GLU A 476 3.24 -13.70 -5.25
C GLU A 476 4.16 -14.92 -5.06
N PHE A 477 3.70 -15.97 -4.38
CA PHE A 477 4.56 -17.12 -4.02
C PHE A 477 4.94 -18.00 -5.22
N ARG A 478 4.24 -17.87 -6.35
CA ARG A 478 4.62 -18.41 -7.68
C ARG A 478 5.94 -17.84 -8.23
N CYS A 479 6.43 -16.73 -7.64
CA CYS A 479 7.66 -16.05 -8.03
C CYS A 479 8.84 -16.30 -7.08
N ILE A 480 8.71 -17.18 -6.06
CA ILE A 480 9.82 -17.53 -5.15
C ILE A 480 10.32 -18.96 -5.42
N SER A 481 11.62 -19.19 -5.27
CA SER A 481 12.20 -20.56 -5.26
C SER A 481 12.49 -20.97 -3.82
N VAL A 482 12.10 -22.20 -3.47
CA VAL A 482 12.53 -22.88 -2.24
C VAL A 482 13.65 -23.83 -2.62
N ASN A 483 14.89 -23.37 -2.43
CA ASN A 483 16.08 -24.17 -2.65
C ASN A 483 16.19 -25.28 -1.59
N LYS A 484 16.86 -26.38 -1.92
CA LYS A 484 17.01 -27.58 -1.06
C LYS A 484 18.36 -27.61 -0.36
#